data_AF-A0A0A1DFL2-F1
#
_entry.id   AF-A0A0A1DFL2-F1
#
_cell.length_a   1.000
_cell.length_b   1.000
_cell.length_c   1.000
_cell.angle_alpha   90.00
_cell.angle_beta   90.00
_cell.angle_gamma   90.00
#
_symmetry.space_group_name_H-M   'P 1'
#
loop_
_entity.id
_entity.type
_entity.pdbx_description
1 polymer ?
#
loop_
_entity_poly.entity_id
_entity_poly.type
_entity_poly.pdbx_seq_one_letter_code
_entity_poly.pdbx_strand_id
1 'polypeptide(L)'
;MAKTLWRERNEALDAETDYVEIYQNLALYEFSWDITQALSFALFRTYAVPSVGRLLDETGAFTGAVQKRYDDTALLLEAPFVHGFDSEAGRTALRRINQMHRAYDISNDDFRYVLSTFVVVPKRWLDAYGWRPLTDHELRASVNYYRALGRHMAIRDIPATYDEFMHLMDDYERAHFAYDEGGRRVADATLGLLTTFYPRPLRKPVEVFSRALMDGPLLDAFGYDPAPPVARRLSLAAMRARARLLRHTPSNRRPTFTADLPRIKSYPDGYRLADLGTCPVPH
;
A
#
# COMPACT_ATOMS: atom_id res chain seq x y z
N MET A 1 10.43 -17.08 23.29
CA MET A 1 9.04 -17.47 22.98
C MET A 1 8.83 -17.28 21.49
N ALA A 2 8.20 -18.24 20.81
CA ALA A 2 7.94 -18.11 19.38
C ALA A 2 6.94 -16.97 19.13
N LYS A 3 7.14 -16.21 18.05
CA LYS A 3 6.26 -15.12 17.61
C LYS A 3 4.96 -15.68 17.00
N THR A 4 4.12 -16.34 17.78
CA THR A 4 2.95 -17.10 17.25
C THR A 4 1.59 -16.52 17.61
N LEU A 5 1.52 -15.58 18.57
CA LEU A 5 0.26 -15.03 19.10
C LEU A 5 -0.80 -14.69 18.02
N TRP A 6 -0.43 -13.90 17.02
CA TRP A 6 -1.39 -13.43 16.01
C TRP A 6 -1.74 -14.48 14.98
N ARG A 7 -0.79 -15.36 14.64
CA ARG A 7 -1.08 -16.54 13.84
C ARG A 7 -2.11 -17.44 14.55
N GLU A 8 -1.91 -17.74 15.83
CA GLU A 8 -2.84 -18.56 16.62
C GLU A 8 -4.21 -17.88 16.76
N ARG A 9 -4.24 -16.55 16.97
CA ARG A 9 -5.50 -15.78 16.98
C ARG A 9 -6.22 -15.88 15.64
N ASN A 10 -5.51 -15.69 14.54
CA ASN A 10 -6.08 -15.74 13.19
C ASN A 10 -6.57 -17.15 12.83
N GLU A 11 -5.88 -18.21 13.26
CA GLU A 11 -6.30 -19.61 13.07
C GLU A 11 -7.62 -19.94 13.82
N ALA A 12 -7.96 -19.19 14.87
CA ALA A 12 -9.21 -19.35 15.63
C ALA A 12 -10.39 -18.53 15.08
N LEU A 13 -10.16 -17.67 14.08
CA LEU A 13 -11.17 -16.84 13.41
C LEU A 13 -11.58 -17.47 12.07
N ASP A 14 -12.73 -17.10 11.52
CA ASP A 14 -13.17 -17.56 10.19
C ASP A 14 -12.71 -16.58 9.09
N ALA A 15 -11.96 -17.05 8.09
CA ALA A 15 -11.47 -16.21 6.99
C ALA A 15 -12.58 -15.70 6.06
N GLU A 16 -13.78 -16.29 6.09
CA GLU A 16 -14.92 -15.88 5.26
C GLU A 16 -15.78 -14.80 5.94
N THR A 17 -15.80 -14.73 7.28
CA THR A 17 -16.65 -13.79 8.03
C THR A 17 -15.86 -12.80 8.88
N ASP A 18 -14.74 -13.22 9.46
CA ASP A 18 -13.91 -12.43 10.38
C ASP A 18 -12.69 -11.80 9.68
N TYR A 19 -12.73 -11.73 8.34
CA TYR A 19 -11.62 -11.24 7.52
C TYR A 19 -11.17 -9.82 7.87
N VAL A 20 -12.05 -8.98 8.41
CA VAL A 20 -11.69 -7.64 8.89
C VAL A 20 -10.75 -7.76 10.10
N GLU A 21 -11.08 -8.58 11.09
CA GLU A 21 -10.24 -8.76 12.28
C GLU A 21 -8.92 -9.45 11.93
N ILE A 22 -8.95 -10.47 11.07
CA ILE A 22 -7.70 -11.11 10.60
C ILE A 22 -6.81 -10.10 9.89
N TYR A 23 -7.37 -9.28 8.99
CA TYR A 23 -6.59 -8.25 8.29
C TYR A 23 -6.07 -7.16 9.25
N GLN A 24 -6.87 -6.75 10.24
CA GLN A 24 -6.41 -5.85 11.32
C GLN A 24 -5.22 -6.45 12.08
N ASN A 25 -5.28 -7.72 12.47
CA ASN A 25 -4.19 -8.40 13.20
C ASN A 25 -2.89 -8.39 12.39
N LEU A 26 -2.99 -8.67 11.09
CA LEU A 26 -1.86 -8.62 10.16
C LEU A 26 -1.29 -7.20 10.01
N ALA A 27 -2.15 -6.21 9.76
CA ALA A 27 -1.77 -4.83 9.44
C ALA A 27 -1.34 -3.99 10.64
N LEU A 28 -1.96 -4.19 11.81
CA LEU A 28 -1.71 -3.34 12.98
C LEU A 28 -0.69 -3.95 13.94
N TYR A 29 -0.57 -5.28 13.99
CA TYR A 29 0.24 -5.95 15.01
C TYR A 29 1.37 -6.80 14.44
N GLU A 30 1.10 -7.65 13.46
CA GLU A 30 2.05 -8.70 13.08
C GLU A 30 3.08 -8.26 12.04
N PHE A 31 2.61 -7.55 11.01
CA PHE A 31 3.38 -7.14 9.83
C PHE A 31 3.29 -5.64 9.56
N SER A 32 3.02 -4.82 10.58
CA SER A 32 2.68 -3.39 10.40
C SER A 32 3.66 -2.64 9.51
N TRP A 33 4.97 -2.76 9.79
CA TRP A 33 5.98 -2.13 8.94
C TRP A 33 6.02 -2.72 7.52
N ASP A 34 5.92 -4.04 7.38
CA ASP A 34 6.00 -4.72 6.08
C ASP A 34 4.81 -4.38 5.19
N ILE A 35 3.58 -4.36 5.73
CA ILE A 35 2.38 -3.96 5.00
C ILE A 35 2.44 -2.49 4.61
N THR A 36 2.81 -1.58 5.52
CA THR A 36 2.97 -0.15 5.18
C THR A 36 3.99 0.06 4.05
N GLN A 37 5.13 -0.62 4.10
CA GLN A 37 6.15 -0.51 3.06
C GLN A 37 5.67 -1.13 1.74
N ALA A 38 5.06 -2.32 1.77
CA ALA A 38 4.53 -2.97 0.58
C ALA A 38 3.46 -2.12 -0.11
N LEU A 39 2.54 -1.53 0.65
CA LEU A 39 1.52 -0.62 0.11
C LEU A 39 2.12 0.67 -0.44
N SER A 40 3.22 1.17 0.15
CA SER A 40 3.95 2.30 -0.44
C SER A 40 4.54 1.93 -1.81
N PHE A 41 5.03 0.71 -2.01
CA PHE A 41 5.47 0.23 -3.33
C PHE A 41 4.31 -0.10 -4.27
N ALA A 42 3.16 -0.54 -3.76
CA ALA A 42 1.95 -0.71 -4.55
C ALA A 42 1.54 0.61 -5.22
N LEU A 43 1.65 1.74 -4.51
CA LEU A 43 1.42 3.07 -5.10
C LEU A 43 2.37 3.37 -6.26
N PHE A 44 3.67 3.07 -6.15
CA PHE A 44 4.57 3.24 -7.31
C PHE A 44 4.10 2.44 -8.52
N ARG A 45 3.61 1.21 -8.34
CA ARG A 45 3.11 0.41 -9.48
C ARG A 45 1.92 1.06 -10.17
N THR A 46 1.08 1.81 -9.46
CA THR A 46 -0.03 2.53 -10.10
C THR A 46 0.45 3.71 -10.93
N TYR A 47 1.53 4.38 -10.53
CA TYR A 47 2.08 5.53 -11.28
C TYR A 47 2.73 5.12 -12.60
N ALA A 48 3.16 3.86 -12.71
CA ALA A 48 3.76 3.28 -13.91
C ALA A 48 2.74 2.93 -15.02
N VAL A 49 1.44 3.03 -14.73
CA VAL A 49 0.37 2.94 -15.72
C VAL A 49 0.03 4.35 -16.21
N PRO A 50 0.22 4.70 -17.50
CA PRO A 50 0.05 6.06 -17.99
C PRO A 50 -1.32 6.69 -17.69
N SER A 51 -2.43 5.94 -17.82
CA SER A 51 -3.78 6.44 -17.50
C SER A 51 -3.90 6.91 -16.05
N VAL A 52 -3.26 6.18 -15.12
CA VAL A 52 -3.29 6.47 -13.70
C VAL A 52 -2.24 7.54 -13.33
N GLY A 53 -0.99 7.35 -13.73
CA GLY A 53 0.11 8.25 -13.41
C GLY A 53 -0.12 9.68 -13.89
N ARG A 54 -0.62 9.85 -15.12
CA ARG A 54 -0.96 11.16 -15.67
C ARG A 54 -2.08 11.84 -14.90
N LEU A 55 -3.16 11.11 -14.61
CA LEU A 55 -4.28 11.65 -13.83
C LEU A 55 -3.81 12.13 -12.45
N LEU A 56 -2.97 11.35 -11.78
CA LEU A 56 -2.42 11.72 -10.46
C LEU A 56 -1.56 12.98 -10.53
N ASP A 57 -0.78 13.15 -11.60
CA ASP A 57 0.01 14.37 -11.84
C ASP A 57 -0.89 15.57 -12.11
N GLU A 58 -1.92 15.42 -12.96
CA GLU A 58 -2.89 16.47 -13.30
C GLU A 58 -3.67 16.98 -12.09
N THR A 59 -3.90 16.14 -11.06
CA THR A 59 -4.50 16.61 -9.81
C THR A 59 -3.65 17.66 -9.08
N GLY A 60 -2.34 17.74 -9.36
CA GLY A 60 -1.36 18.59 -8.68
C GLY A 60 -1.06 18.19 -7.22
N ALA A 61 -1.88 17.34 -6.61
CA ALA A 61 -1.72 16.97 -5.19
C ALA A 61 -0.51 16.08 -4.94
N PHE A 62 -0.14 15.24 -5.91
CA PHE A 62 1.00 14.32 -5.81
C PHE A 62 2.37 14.96 -6.08
N THR A 63 2.40 16.21 -6.52
CA THR A 63 3.64 16.98 -6.75
C THR A 63 3.71 18.22 -5.87
N GLY A 64 2.60 18.96 -5.73
CA GLY A 64 2.53 20.19 -4.92
C GLY A 64 2.22 19.98 -3.43
N ALA A 65 1.54 18.90 -3.06
CA ALA A 65 1.08 18.63 -1.69
C ALA A 65 1.41 17.19 -1.22
N VAL A 66 2.54 16.66 -1.68
CA VAL A 66 2.91 15.22 -1.59
C VAL A 66 2.76 14.64 -0.17
N GLN A 67 3.29 15.31 0.86
CA GLN A 67 3.19 14.86 2.26
C GLN A 67 1.73 14.71 2.69
N LYS A 68 0.92 15.75 2.47
CA LYS A 68 -0.50 15.73 2.84
C LYS A 68 -1.25 14.65 2.06
N ARG A 69 -0.97 14.51 0.77
CA ARG A 69 -1.61 13.50 -0.08
C ARG A 69 -1.28 12.06 0.37
N TYR A 70 -0.04 11.81 0.78
CA TYR A 70 0.39 10.53 1.37
C TYR A 70 -0.34 10.27 2.69
N ASP A 71 -0.32 11.23 3.61
CA ASP A 71 -0.96 11.13 4.92
C ASP A 71 -2.47 10.87 4.78
N ASP A 72 -3.15 11.62 3.90
CA ASP A 72 -4.57 11.48 3.61
C ASP A 72 -4.93 10.09 3.10
N THR A 73 -4.11 9.54 2.19
CA THR A 73 -4.32 8.18 1.64
C THR A 73 -4.21 7.15 2.75
N ALA A 74 -3.15 7.21 3.55
CA ALA A 74 -2.88 6.22 4.58
C ALA A 74 -3.98 6.23 5.66
N LEU A 75 -4.38 7.41 6.14
CA LEU A 75 -5.42 7.56 7.16
C LEU A 75 -6.82 7.14 6.65
N LEU A 76 -7.17 7.48 5.41
CA LEU A 76 -8.44 7.06 4.82
C LEU A 76 -8.51 5.56 4.59
N LEU A 77 -7.42 4.92 4.16
CA LEU A 77 -7.38 3.48 3.93
C LEU A 77 -7.31 2.67 5.23
N GLU A 78 -6.80 3.25 6.31
CA GLU A 78 -6.73 2.60 7.61
C GLU A 78 -8.10 2.44 8.27
N ALA A 79 -8.93 3.48 8.21
CA ALA A 79 -10.19 3.53 8.95
C ALA A 79 -11.15 2.33 8.69
N PRO A 80 -11.36 1.83 7.45
CA PRO A 80 -12.24 0.70 7.22
C PRO A 80 -11.76 -0.60 7.83
N PHE A 81 -10.43 -0.88 7.86
CA PHE A 81 -9.97 -2.05 8.61
C PHE A 81 -9.93 -1.77 10.09
N VAL A 82 -9.54 -0.60 10.60
CA VAL A 82 -9.50 -0.36 12.07
C VAL A 82 -10.89 -0.40 12.71
N HIS A 83 -11.89 0.19 12.07
CA HIS A 83 -13.22 0.36 12.66
C HIS A 83 -14.28 -0.58 12.06
N GLY A 84 -13.97 -1.26 10.95
CA GLY A 84 -14.94 -2.04 10.19
C GLY A 84 -15.76 -1.19 9.22
N PHE A 85 -16.22 -1.81 8.13
CA PHE A 85 -16.94 -1.13 7.04
C PHE A 85 -18.26 -0.48 7.47
N ASP A 86 -18.94 -1.06 8.46
CA ASP A 86 -20.24 -0.58 8.96
C ASP A 86 -20.13 0.49 10.05
N SER A 87 -18.94 0.78 10.56
CA SER A 87 -18.76 1.86 11.54
C SER A 87 -18.97 3.24 10.92
N GLU A 88 -19.29 4.24 11.74
CA GLU A 88 -19.38 5.63 11.28
C GLU A 88 -18.06 6.10 10.63
N ALA A 89 -16.92 5.76 11.24
CA ALA A 89 -15.59 6.08 10.74
C ALA A 89 -15.32 5.39 9.39
N GLY A 90 -15.56 4.08 9.29
CA GLY A 90 -15.38 3.30 8.06
C GLY A 90 -16.24 3.81 6.91
N ARG A 91 -17.54 4.05 7.16
CA ARG A 91 -18.44 4.63 6.14
C ARG A 91 -18.01 6.04 5.74
N THR A 92 -17.52 6.86 6.68
CA THR A 92 -17.04 8.22 6.39
C THR A 92 -15.81 8.19 5.48
N ALA A 93 -14.83 7.35 5.79
CA ALA A 93 -13.64 7.17 4.97
C ALA A 93 -14.00 6.69 3.55
N LEU A 94 -14.86 5.65 3.43
CA LEU A 94 -15.34 5.15 2.14
C LEU A 94 -16.07 6.21 1.33
N ARG A 95 -16.93 7.02 1.96
CA ARG A 95 -17.62 8.12 1.27
C ARG A 95 -16.61 9.14 0.71
N ARG A 96 -15.57 9.48 1.47
CA ARG A 96 -14.52 10.40 1.03
C ARG A 96 -13.71 9.82 -0.13
N ILE A 97 -13.27 8.57 -0.01
CA ILE A 97 -12.60 7.84 -1.09
C ILE A 97 -13.45 7.84 -2.36
N ASN A 98 -14.74 7.48 -2.25
CA ASN A 98 -15.65 7.43 -3.39
C ASN A 98 -15.92 8.81 -4.00
N GLN A 99 -16.04 9.86 -3.18
CA GLN A 99 -16.23 11.23 -3.66
C GLN A 99 -15.03 11.72 -4.47
N MET A 100 -13.81 11.46 -3.98
CA MET A 100 -12.59 11.84 -4.69
C MET A 100 -12.46 11.11 -6.02
N HIS A 101 -12.71 9.79 -6.03
CA HIS A 101 -12.62 8.99 -7.24
C HIS A 101 -13.70 9.33 -8.27
N ARG A 102 -14.93 9.64 -7.86
CA ARG A 102 -16.02 10.06 -8.76
C ARG A 102 -15.80 11.40 -9.43
N ALA A 103 -14.86 12.21 -8.94
CA ALA A 103 -14.54 13.50 -9.54
C ALA A 103 -13.75 13.37 -10.85
N TYR A 104 -13.33 12.15 -11.21
CA TYR A 104 -12.53 11.86 -12.39
C TYR A 104 -13.12 10.67 -13.15
N ASP A 105 -12.87 10.60 -14.46
CA ASP A 105 -13.28 9.48 -15.31
C ASP A 105 -12.25 8.35 -15.23
N ILE A 106 -12.39 7.50 -14.21
CA ILE A 106 -11.50 6.37 -13.96
C ILE A 106 -12.17 5.10 -14.46
N SER A 107 -11.47 4.36 -15.32
CA SER A 107 -12.00 3.12 -15.88
C SER A 107 -12.16 2.03 -14.81
N ASN A 108 -13.12 1.12 -14.99
CA ASN A 108 -13.26 -0.04 -14.10
C ASN A 108 -12.01 -0.93 -14.12
N ASP A 109 -11.29 -0.96 -15.23
CA ASP A 109 -10.06 -1.76 -15.38
C ASP A 109 -8.92 -1.19 -14.55
N ASP A 110 -8.75 0.13 -14.56
CA ASP A 110 -7.80 0.81 -13.65
C ASP A 110 -8.19 0.56 -12.19
N PHE A 111 -9.47 0.63 -11.83
CA PHE A 111 -9.91 0.31 -10.47
C PHE A 111 -9.58 -1.13 -10.06
N ARG A 112 -9.85 -2.11 -10.94
CA ARG A 112 -9.54 -3.52 -10.67
C ARG A 112 -8.04 -3.73 -10.55
N TYR A 113 -7.24 -3.13 -11.42
CA TYR A 113 -5.78 -3.20 -11.35
C TYR A 113 -5.27 -2.61 -10.03
N VAL A 114 -5.66 -1.38 -9.70
CA VAL A 114 -5.26 -0.70 -8.46
C VAL A 114 -5.64 -1.54 -7.25
N LEU A 115 -6.88 -2.05 -7.18
CA LEU A 115 -7.32 -2.94 -6.09
C LEU A 115 -6.46 -4.20 -5.99
N SER A 116 -6.06 -4.78 -7.13
CA SER A 116 -5.21 -5.97 -7.18
C SER A 116 -3.83 -5.70 -6.58
N THR A 117 -3.27 -4.50 -6.74
CA THR A 117 -1.98 -4.13 -6.14
C THR A 117 -2.02 -4.20 -4.60
N PHE A 118 -3.17 -3.90 -3.97
CA PHE A 118 -3.34 -3.99 -2.52
C PHE A 118 -3.38 -5.43 -1.98
N VAL A 119 -3.74 -6.41 -2.82
CA VAL A 119 -3.75 -7.84 -2.45
C VAL A 119 -2.40 -8.47 -2.75
N VAL A 120 -1.90 -8.27 -3.97
CA VAL A 120 -0.78 -9.02 -4.52
C VAL A 120 0.56 -8.50 -4.01
N VAL A 121 0.74 -7.18 -3.92
CA VAL A 121 2.03 -6.59 -3.52
C VAL A 121 2.38 -6.92 -2.07
N PRO A 122 1.47 -6.79 -1.07
CA PRO A 122 1.76 -7.21 0.30
C PRO A 122 2.09 -8.70 0.43
N LYS A 123 1.36 -9.58 -0.27
CA LYS A 123 1.68 -11.02 -0.26
C LYS A 123 3.08 -11.30 -0.82
N ARG A 124 3.40 -10.77 -2.00
CA ARG A 124 4.73 -10.93 -2.62
C ARG A 124 5.84 -10.34 -1.75
N TRP A 125 5.58 -9.21 -1.10
CA TRP A 125 6.50 -8.60 -0.15
C TRP A 125 6.77 -9.51 1.04
N LEU A 126 5.72 -10.05 1.66
CA LEU A 126 5.87 -10.92 2.83
C LEU A 126 6.57 -12.24 2.49
N ASP A 127 6.33 -12.81 1.31
CA ASP A 127 7.06 -14.00 0.86
C ASP A 127 8.57 -13.72 0.69
N ALA A 128 8.93 -12.53 0.21
CA ALA A 128 10.32 -12.17 -0.05
C ALA A 128 11.07 -11.63 1.17
N TYR A 129 10.38 -10.85 2.02
CA TYR A 129 10.97 -9.98 3.04
C TYR A 129 10.24 -10.01 4.40
N GLY A 130 9.11 -10.71 4.50
CA GLY A 130 8.44 -10.95 5.76
C GLY A 130 9.23 -11.92 6.63
N TRP A 131 9.06 -11.84 7.96
CA TRP A 131 9.68 -12.80 8.87
C TRP A 131 9.03 -14.20 8.78
N ARG A 132 7.82 -14.28 8.20
CA ARG A 132 7.12 -15.48 7.73
C ARG A 132 6.18 -15.11 6.56
N PRO A 133 5.79 -16.07 5.69
CA PRO A 133 4.68 -15.87 4.76
C PRO A 133 3.33 -15.83 5.51
N LEU A 134 2.30 -15.30 4.84
CA LEU A 134 0.91 -15.48 5.26
C LEU A 134 0.54 -16.96 5.19
N THR A 135 -0.31 -17.41 6.12
CA THR A 135 -0.97 -18.72 5.96
C THR A 135 -2.03 -18.64 4.86
N ASP A 136 -2.46 -19.78 4.31
CA ASP A 136 -3.56 -19.80 3.31
C ASP A 136 -4.85 -19.18 3.89
N HIS A 137 -5.07 -19.34 5.19
CA HIS A 137 -6.20 -18.77 5.91
C HIS A 137 -6.13 -17.23 5.97
N GLU A 138 -4.96 -16.69 6.31
CA GLU A 138 -4.72 -15.24 6.33
C GLU A 138 -4.75 -14.63 4.93
N LEU A 139 -4.29 -15.37 3.92
CA LEU A 139 -4.35 -14.95 2.53
C LEU A 139 -5.80 -14.85 2.05
N ARG A 140 -6.63 -15.87 2.33
CA ARG A 140 -8.08 -15.84 2.03
C ARG A 140 -8.76 -14.66 2.71
N ALA A 141 -8.49 -14.43 3.99
CA ALA A 141 -9.02 -13.27 4.70
C ALA A 141 -8.60 -11.94 4.06
N SER A 142 -7.33 -11.80 3.67
CA SER A 142 -6.83 -10.59 2.99
C SER A 142 -7.54 -10.36 1.64
N VAL A 143 -7.75 -11.44 0.87
CA VAL A 143 -8.53 -11.41 -0.39
C VAL A 143 -9.97 -10.98 -0.12
N ASN A 144 -10.64 -11.57 0.88
CA ASN A 144 -12.01 -11.24 1.24
C ASN A 144 -12.17 -9.79 1.72
N TYR A 145 -11.20 -9.29 2.50
CA TYR A 145 -11.16 -7.89 2.92
C TYR A 145 -11.14 -6.94 1.72
N TYR A 146 -10.24 -7.15 0.76
CA TYR A 146 -10.14 -6.29 -0.41
C TYR A 146 -11.30 -6.47 -1.40
N ARG A 147 -11.91 -7.66 -1.47
CA ARG A 147 -13.18 -7.86 -2.19
C ARG A 147 -14.30 -7.03 -1.57
N ALA A 148 -14.42 -7.01 -0.24
CA ALA A 148 -15.40 -6.18 0.46
C ALA A 148 -15.15 -4.69 0.23
N LEU A 149 -13.89 -4.24 0.36
CA LEU A 149 -13.50 -2.85 0.07
C LEU A 149 -13.89 -2.45 -1.36
N GLY A 150 -13.53 -3.25 -2.36
CA GLY A 150 -13.86 -2.98 -3.75
C GLY A 150 -15.36 -2.90 -4.02
N ARG A 151 -16.17 -3.75 -3.38
CA ARG A 151 -17.65 -3.68 -3.46
C ARG A 151 -18.18 -2.37 -2.88
N HIS A 152 -17.66 -1.91 -1.74
CA HIS A 152 -18.01 -0.61 -1.17
C HIS A 152 -17.60 0.58 -2.05
N MET A 153 -16.65 0.37 -2.97
CA MET A 153 -16.23 1.33 -3.99
C MET A 153 -16.96 1.17 -5.33
N ALA A 154 -17.94 0.27 -5.42
CA ALA A 154 -18.69 -0.06 -6.64
C ALA A 154 -17.82 -0.55 -7.81
N ILE A 155 -16.67 -1.16 -7.52
CA ILE A 155 -15.82 -1.82 -8.52
C ILE A 155 -16.52 -3.11 -8.98
N ARG A 156 -16.64 -3.29 -10.30
CA ARG A 156 -17.28 -4.46 -10.91
C ARG A 156 -16.25 -5.53 -11.23
N ASP A 157 -16.72 -6.77 -11.32
CA ASP A 157 -15.93 -7.93 -11.76
C ASP A 157 -14.62 -8.13 -10.96
N ILE A 158 -14.74 -8.01 -9.63
CA ILE A 158 -13.61 -8.19 -8.71
C ILE A 158 -13.24 -9.67 -8.62
N PRO A 159 -11.95 -10.03 -8.83
CA PRO A 159 -11.43 -11.39 -8.65
C PRO A 159 -11.81 -12.05 -7.33
N ALA A 160 -12.10 -13.35 -7.36
CA ALA A 160 -12.51 -14.15 -6.21
C ALA A 160 -11.34 -14.75 -5.42
N THR A 161 -10.22 -15.00 -6.09
CA THR A 161 -9.07 -15.70 -5.50
C THR A 161 -7.79 -14.88 -5.61
N TYR A 162 -6.79 -15.22 -4.81
CA TYR A 162 -5.46 -14.61 -4.93
C TYR A 162 -4.87 -14.80 -6.34
N ASP A 163 -4.99 -16.00 -6.91
CA ASP A 163 -4.43 -16.30 -8.23
C ASP A 163 -5.09 -15.46 -9.32
N GLU A 164 -6.41 -15.25 -9.26
CA GLU A 164 -7.10 -14.36 -10.20
C GLU A 164 -6.66 -12.89 -10.04
N PHE A 165 -6.49 -12.41 -8.80
CA PHE A 165 -5.91 -11.08 -8.53
C PHE A 165 -4.48 -10.95 -9.08
N MET A 166 -3.67 -11.99 -8.89
CA MET A 166 -2.28 -12.05 -9.34
C MET A 166 -2.20 -12.04 -10.87
N HIS A 167 -2.97 -12.88 -11.55
CA HIS A 167 -3.01 -12.92 -13.01
C HIS A 167 -3.55 -11.61 -13.59
N LEU A 168 -4.63 -11.05 -13.03
CA LEU A 168 -5.13 -9.75 -13.46
C LEU A 168 -4.05 -8.67 -13.35
N MET A 169 -3.39 -8.57 -12.20
CA MET A 169 -2.33 -7.60 -12.00
C MET A 169 -1.18 -7.80 -12.99
N ASP A 170 -0.62 -9.01 -13.07
CA ASP A 170 0.54 -9.27 -13.92
C ASP A 170 0.24 -9.06 -15.41
N ASP A 171 -0.96 -9.44 -15.87
CA ASP A 171 -1.38 -9.27 -17.25
C ASP A 171 -1.62 -7.79 -17.57
N TYR A 172 -2.23 -7.05 -16.64
CA TYR A 172 -2.45 -5.61 -16.77
C TYR A 172 -1.13 -4.85 -16.85
N GLU A 173 -0.17 -5.15 -15.97
CA GLU A 173 1.14 -4.50 -15.97
C GLU A 173 1.92 -4.79 -17.25
N ARG A 174 1.93 -6.05 -17.72
CA ARG A 174 2.58 -6.39 -19.00
C ARG A 174 1.99 -5.63 -20.19
N ALA A 175 0.70 -5.32 -20.15
CA ALA A 175 0.01 -4.62 -21.22
C ALA A 175 0.11 -3.09 -21.12
N HIS A 176 0.22 -2.53 -19.91
CA HIS A 176 0.03 -1.09 -19.69
C HIS A 176 1.22 -0.35 -19.06
N PHE A 177 2.21 -1.04 -18.49
CA PHE A 177 3.41 -0.35 -18.00
C PHE A 177 4.14 0.31 -19.15
N ALA A 178 4.31 1.62 -19.04
CA ALA A 178 4.99 2.42 -20.02
C ALA A 178 5.47 3.74 -19.40
N TYR A 179 6.44 4.36 -20.05
CA TYR A 179 6.90 5.69 -19.67
C TYR A 179 5.82 6.74 -19.97
N ASP A 180 5.52 7.55 -18.95
CA ASP A 180 4.71 8.77 -19.03
C ASP A 180 5.37 9.85 -18.15
N GLU A 181 5.49 11.07 -18.67
CA GLU A 181 6.17 12.15 -17.94
C GLU A 181 5.44 12.53 -16.64
N GLY A 182 4.10 12.50 -16.62
CA GLY A 182 3.31 12.78 -15.42
C GLY A 182 3.50 11.69 -14.38
N GLY A 183 3.39 10.43 -14.80
CA GLY A 183 3.70 9.26 -13.96
C GLY A 183 5.10 9.34 -13.35
N ARG A 184 6.11 9.74 -14.14
CA ARG A 184 7.49 9.95 -13.66
C ARG A 184 7.58 11.08 -12.63
N ARG A 185 6.94 12.23 -12.85
CA ARG A 185 6.94 13.34 -11.87
C ARG A 185 6.32 12.92 -10.53
N VAL A 186 5.22 12.17 -10.57
CA VAL A 186 4.56 11.63 -9.37
C VAL A 186 5.47 10.64 -8.63
N ALA A 187 6.16 9.76 -9.36
CA ALA A 187 7.12 8.83 -8.79
C ALA A 187 8.30 9.56 -8.13
N ASP A 188 8.87 10.58 -8.79
CA ASP A 188 9.98 11.38 -8.26
C ASP A 188 9.59 12.14 -7.00
N ALA A 189 8.40 12.76 -7.00
CA ALA A 189 7.85 13.47 -5.85
C ALA A 189 7.64 12.52 -4.65
N THR A 190 7.07 11.34 -4.91
CA THR A 190 6.84 10.31 -3.89
C THR A 190 8.16 9.75 -3.34
N LEU A 191 9.12 9.42 -4.20
CA LEU A 191 10.43 8.94 -3.80
C LEU A 191 11.17 10.00 -2.97
N GLY A 192 11.12 11.25 -3.40
CA GLY A 192 11.63 12.41 -2.67
C GLY A 192 11.05 12.49 -1.27
N LEU A 193 9.72 12.38 -1.13
CA LEU A 193 9.02 12.34 0.16
C LEU A 193 9.53 11.22 1.05
N LEU A 194 9.63 9.98 0.53
CA LEU A 194 10.09 8.82 1.31
C LEU A 194 11.47 9.05 1.92
N THR A 195 12.38 9.74 1.22
CA THR A 195 13.70 10.07 1.79
C THR A 195 13.61 10.99 3.01
N THR A 196 12.58 11.85 3.09
CA THR A 196 12.42 12.80 4.20
C THR A 196 11.97 12.17 5.52
N PHE A 197 11.60 10.88 5.48
CA PHE A 197 11.28 10.11 6.69
C PHE A 197 12.54 9.71 7.46
N TYR A 198 13.72 9.93 6.88
CA TYR A 198 15.01 9.63 7.48
C TYR A 198 15.86 10.89 7.66
N PRO A 199 16.81 10.88 8.62
CA PRO A 199 17.79 11.96 8.78
C PRO A 199 18.50 12.30 7.48
N ARG A 200 18.86 13.58 7.29
CA ARG A 200 19.49 14.10 6.05
C ARG A 200 20.63 13.24 5.48
N PRO A 201 21.57 12.69 6.30
CA PRO A 201 22.66 11.84 5.78
C PRO A 201 22.20 10.54 5.13
N LEU A 202 21.01 10.03 5.49
CA LEU A 202 20.49 8.76 5.01
C LEU A 202 19.62 8.90 3.75
N ARG A 203 19.33 10.12 3.27
CA ARG A 203 18.41 10.34 2.14
C ARG A 203 18.85 9.65 0.85
N LYS A 204 20.11 9.83 0.43
CA LYS A 204 20.67 9.18 -0.77
C LYS A 204 20.72 7.64 -0.63
N PRO A 205 21.22 7.07 0.49
CA PRO A 205 21.12 5.64 0.73
C PRO A 205 19.69 5.09 0.63
N VAL A 206 18.71 5.80 1.20
CA VAL A 206 17.29 5.42 1.15
C VAL A 206 16.75 5.46 -0.28
N GLU A 207 17.11 6.47 -1.06
CA GLU A 207 16.72 6.56 -2.47
C GLU A 207 17.24 5.37 -3.30
N VAL A 208 18.54 5.04 -3.16
CA VAL A 208 19.15 3.87 -3.81
C VAL A 208 18.51 2.58 -3.32
N PHE A 209 18.23 2.49 -2.02
CA PHE A 209 17.56 1.35 -1.41
C PHE A 209 16.14 1.16 -1.96
N SER A 210 15.37 2.23 -2.11
CA SER A 210 14.03 2.19 -2.70
C SER A 210 14.07 1.73 -4.15
N ARG A 211 14.99 2.26 -4.96
CA ARG A 211 15.19 1.78 -6.35
C ARG A 211 15.63 0.32 -6.42
N ALA A 212 16.43 -0.15 -5.46
CA ALA A 212 16.83 -1.55 -5.40
C ALA A 212 15.66 -2.53 -5.14
N LEU A 213 14.58 -2.05 -4.53
CA LEU A 213 13.36 -2.82 -4.26
C LEU A 213 12.35 -2.77 -5.40
N MET A 214 12.49 -1.85 -6.35
CA MET A 214 11.71 -1.84 -7.59
C MET A 214 12.21 -2.95 -8.53
N ASP A 215 11.29 -3.66 -9.19
CA ASP A 215 11.63 -4.65 -10.20
C ASP A 215 11.99 -3.98 -11.54
N GLY A 216 12.46 -4.78 -12.49
CA GLY A 216 12.89 -4.29 -13.82
C GLY A 216 11.79 -3.51 -14.54
N PRO A 217 10.59 -4.10 -14.75
CA PRO A 217 9.49 -3.42 -15.43
C PRO A 217 9.11 -2.08 -14.79
N LEU A 218 9.10 -1.99 -13.46
CA LEU A 218 8.79 -0.74 -12.76
C LEU A 218 9.89 0.32 -12.94
N LEU A 219 11.17 -0.08 -12.87
CA LEU A 219 12.30 0.83 -13.14
C LEU A 219 12.27 1.34 -14.59
N ASP A 220 12.01 0.44 -15.55
CA ASP A 220 11.94 0.75 -16.98
C ASP A 220 10.77 1.70 -17.27
N ALA A 221 9.59 1.45 -16.70
CA ALA A 221 8.42 2.32 -16.84
C ALA A 221 8.69 3.74 -16.34
N PHE A 222 9.48 3.91 -15.29
CA PHE A 222 9.89 5.24 -14.84
C PHE A 222 11.09 5.80 -15.59
N GLY A 223 11.89 5.00 -16.29
CA GLY A 223 13.21 5.41 -16.76
C GLY A 223 14.16 5.70 -15.60
N TYR A 224 14.08 4.91 -14.51
CA TYR A 224 15.02 4.98 -13.41
C TYR A 224 16.26 4.15 -13.70
N ASP A 225 17.44 4.73 -13.44
CA ASP A 225 18.65 3.93 -13.41
C ASP A 225 18.57 2.89 -12.30
N PRO A 226 18.82 1.60 -12.61
CA PRO A 226 18.82 0.56 -11.60
C PRO A 226 19.90 0.84 -10.56
N ALA A 227 19.62 0.47 -9.31
CA ALA A 227 20.63 0.53 -8.26
C ALA A 227 21.86 -0.34 -8.65
N PRO A 228 23.10 0.09 -8.32
CA PRO A 228 24.29 -0.70 -8.61
C PRO A 228 24.13 -2.14 -8.13
N PRO A 229 24.59 -3.17 -8.88
CA PRO A 229 24.29 -4.57 -8.56
C PRO A 229 24.68 -4.97 -7.13
N VAL A 230 25.79 -4.43 -6.61
CA VAL A 230 26.22 -4.65 -5.23
C VAL A 230 25.26 -4.00 -4.23
N ALA A 231 24.88 -2.75 -4.46
CA ALA A 231 23.91 -2.04 -3.61
C ALA A 231 22.56 -2.78 -3.60
N ARG A 232 22.08 -3.25 -4.76
CA ARG A 232 20.86 -4.06 -4.85
C ARG A 232 20.98 -5.35 -4.03
N ARG A 233 22.05 -6.11 -4.20
CA ARG A 233 22.29 -7.35 -3.43
C ARG A 233 22.33 -7.08 -1.92
N LEU A 234 23.01 -6.01 -1.49
CA LEU A 234 23.09 -5.64 -0.08
C LEU A 234 21.74 -5.21 0.49
N SER A 235 20.96 -4.39 -0.23
CA SER A 235 19.60 -3.99 0.18
C SER A 235 18.69 -5.20 0.39
N LEU A 236 18.69 -6.14 -0.57
CA LEU A 236 17.89 -7.36 -0.49
C LEU A 236 18.35 -8.29 0.63
N ALA A 237 19.67 -8.41 0.82
CA ALA A 237 20.25 -9.18 1.92
C ALA A 237 19.89 -8.57 3.29
N ALA A 238 19.92 -7.25 3.42
CA ALA A 238 19.53 -6.54 4.63
C ALA A 238 18.05 -6.79 4.99
N MET A 239 17.15 -6.76 4.00
CA MET A 239 15.74 -7.09 4.20
C MET A 239 15.53 -8.53 4.69
N ARG A 240 16.22 -9.50 4.09
CA ARG A 240 16.16 -10.91 4.52
C ARG A 240 16.79 -11.11 5.90
N ALA A 241 17.86 -10.41 6.22
CA ALA A 241 18.48 -10.44 7.54
C ALA A 241 17.52 -9.87 8.60
N ARG A 242 16.88 -8.73 8.33
CA ARG A 242 15.81 -8.15 9.18
C ARG A 242 14.71 -9.18 9.44
N ALA A 243 14.18 -9.81 8.40
CA ALA A 243 13.16 -10.86 8.53
C ALA A 243 13.57 -11.99 9.47
N ARG A 244 14.79 -12.53 9.29
CA ARG A 244 15.33 -13.60 10.13
C ARG A 244 15.46 -13.18 11.59
N LEU A 245 15.94 -11.97 11.85
CA LEU A 245 16.07 -11.43 13.21
C LEU A 245 14.70 -11.23 13.87
N LEU A 246 13.73 -10.68 13.13
CA LEU A 246 12.36 -10.45 13.62
C LEU A 246 11.60 -11.72 13.98
N ARG A 247 11.99 -12.89 13.44
CA ARG A 247 11.39 -14.18 13.81
C ARG A 247 11.60 -14.53 15.28
N HIS A 248 12.63 -13.96 15.91
CA HIS A 248 13.01 -14.24 17.30
C HIS A 248 12.53 -13.19 18.30
N THR A 249 11.81 -12.16 17.85
CA THR A 249 11.22 -11.14 18.74
C THR A 249 9.85 -11.58 19.25
N PRO A 250 9.38 -11.08 20.40
CA PRO A 250 8.02 -11.36 20.86
C PRO A 250 6.96 -10.77 19.90
N SER A 251 5.77 -11.37 19.87
CA SER A 251 4.62 -10.79 19.16
C SER A 251 4.26 -9.43 19.75
N ASN A 252 4.07 -8.44 18.88
CA ASN A 252 3.66 -7.10 19.31
C ASN A 252 2.23 -7.18 19.88
N ARG A 253 1.99 -6.61 21.05
CA ARG A 253 0.67 -6.60 21.70
C ARG A 253 -0.04 -5.25 21.62
N ARG A 254 0.65 -4.23 21.08
CA ARG A 254 0.10 -2.89 20.90
C ARG A 254 -0.12 -2.64 19.41
N PRO A 255 -1.32 -2.18 19.01
CA PRO A 255 -1.54 -1.84 17.61
C PRO A 255 -0.62 -0.67 17.24
N THR A 256 -0.18 -0.64 15.99
CA THR A 256 0.50 0.50 15.39
C THR A 256 -0.47 1.16 14.43
N PHE A 257 -1.10 2.25 14.85
CA PHE A 257 -1.97 3.03 13.97
C PHE A 257 -1.15 3.96 13.09
N THR A 258 -1.66 4.25 11.90
CA THR A 258 -1.04 5.14 10.92
C THR A 258 -0.83 6.52 11.52
N ALA A 259 -1.83 7.03 12.25
CA ALA A 259 -1.77 8.32 12.93
C ALA A 259 -0.61 8.44 13.94
N ASP A 260 -0.15 7.31 14.51
CA ASP A 260 0.95 7.28 15.48
C ASP A 260 2.34 7.25 14.82
N LEU A 261 2.40 7.06 13.50
CA LEU A 261 3.67 6.95 12.78
C LEU A 261 4.33 8.33 12.64
N PRO A 262 5.62 8.49 12.98
CA PRO A 262 6.35 9.76 12.83
C PRO A 262 6.43 10.32 11.40
N ARG A 263 6.05 9.52 10.40
CA ARG A 263 6.01 9.91 8.99
C ARG A 263 4.73 10.67 8.62
N ILE A 264 3.67 10.53 9.41
CA ILE A 264 2.45 11.33 9.29
C ILE A 264 2.73 12.67 9.97
N LYS A 265 2.76 13.75 9.18
CA LYS A 265 3.20 15.07 9.62
C LYS A 265 2.17 16.16 9.39
N SER A 266 1.17 15.91 8.55
CA SER A 266 0.18 16.92 8.17
C SER A 266 -0.85 17.23 9.26
N TYR A 267 -0.93 16.41 10.32
CA TYR A 267 -1.99 16.47 11.33
C TYR A 267 -1.47 16.47 12.78
N PRO A 268 -0.64 17.46 13.18
CA PRO A 268 -0.10 17.51 14.54
C PRO A 268 -1.17 17.69 15.63
N ASP A 269 -2.29 18.35 15.30
CA ASP A 269 -3.41 18.62 16.20
C ASP A 269 -4.57 17.62 16.00
N GLY A 270 -4.32 16.50 15.33
CA GLY A 270 -5.33 15.52 14.93
C GLY A 270 -6.00 15.85 13.60
N TYR A 271 -6.96 15.00 13.22
CA TYR A 271 -7.67 15.09 11.95
C TYR A 271 -9.12 14.62 12.07
N ARG A 272 -9.95 15.01 11.11
CA ARG A 272 -11.31 14.47 10.93
C ARG A 272 -11.37 13.75 9.60
N LEU A 273 -11.82 12.49 9.60
CA LEU A 273 -11.90 11.67 8.38
C LEU A 273 -12.66 12.35 7.25
N ALA A 274 -13.72 13.11 7.58
CA ALA A 274 -14.52 13.85 6.61
C ALA A 274 -13.76 14.97 5.89
N ASP A 275 -12.69 15.49 6.49
CA ASP A 275 -11.90 16.62 5.98
C ASP A 275 -10.64 16.14 5.24
N LEU A 276 -10.34 14.83 5.26
CA LEU A 276 -9.20 14.24 4.55
C LEU A 276 -9.43 14.18 3.03
N GLY A 277 -8.31 14.16 2.30
CA GLY A 277 -8.27 14.01 0.86
C GLY A 277 -8.37 15.33 0.11
N THR A 278 -8.54 15.22 -1.21
CA THR A 278 -8.59 16.35 -2.14
C THR A 278 -9.75 16.15 -3.12
N CYS A 279 -10.69 17.07 -3.15
CA CYS A 279 -11.65 17.15 -4.25
C CYS A 279 -11.18 18.29 -5.19
N PRO A 280 -11.32 18.16 -6.51
CA PRO A 280 -11.19 19.32 -7.38
C PRO A 280 -12.18 20.39 -6.90
N VAL A 281 -11.70 21.62 -6.74
CA VAL A 281 -12.56 22.77 -6.48
C VAL A 281 -13.40 22.96 -7.74
N PRO A 282 -14.74 23.05 -7.67
CA PRO A 282 -15.54 23.36 -8.84
C PRO A 282 -15.00 24.64 -9.48
N HIS A 283 -14.64 24.57 -10.76
CA HIS A 283 -14.34 25.74 -11.57
C HIS A 283 -15.62 26.53 -11.87
#